data_AF-A0A964ZGT7-F1
#
_entry.id   AF-A0A964ZGT7-F1
#
_cell.length_a   1.000
_cell.length_b   1.000
_cell.length_c   1.000
_cell.angle_alpha   90.00
_cell.angle_beta   90.00
_cell.angle_gamma   90.00
#
_symmetry.space_group_name_H-M   'P 1'
#
loop_
_entity.id
_entity.type
_entity.pdbx_description
1 polymer ?
#
loop_
_entity_poly.entity_id
_entity_poly.type
_entity_poly.pdbx_seq_one_letter_code
_entity_poly.pdbx_strand_id
1 'polypeptide(L)'
;MPSLATDLIAKLNARTALVGIIGLGYVGLPLARTFCAAGYLVIGFDIDQAKVERLHAGESYLKHIPAEDVKTMLAQRFQATSDFGRLSEADAVLICVPTPLTESREPDLSFVVKSAAAVAKTLRPGQLVVLESTTYPGTTREVVLPVLADTGLKP
;
A
#
# COMPACT_ATOMS: atom_id res chain seq x y z
N MET A 1 1.88 -8.15 28.93
CA MET A 1 2.54 -8.23 27.61
C MET A 1 2.08 -7.03 26.80
N PRO A 2 2.97 -6.34 26.06
CA PRO A 2 2.55 -5.27 25.16
C PRO A 2 1.54 -5.81 24.14
N SER A 3 0.58 -4.98 23.73
CA SER A 3 -0.40 -5.37 22.72
C SER A 3 0.24 -5.31 21.33
N LEU A 4 -0.36 -6.01 20.36
CA LEU A 4 0.07 -5.93 18.96
C LEU A 4 0.14 -4.48 18.45
N ALA A 5 -0.77 -3.61 18.92
CA ALA A 5 -0.76 -2.20 18.59
C ALA A 5 0.44 -1.46 19.20
N THR A 6 0.80 -1.74 20.45
CA THR A 6 1.99 -1.15 21.09
C THR A 6 3.27 -1.56 20.37
N ASP A 7 3.39 -2.82 19.96
CA ASP A 7 4.55 -3.32 19.22
C ASP A 7 4.66 -2.66 17.85
N LEU A 8 3.55 -2.51 17.13
CA LEU A 8 3.52 -1.80 15.85
C LEU A 8 3.91 -0.33 16.01
N ILE A 9 3.37 0.37 17.02
CA ILE A 9 3.71 1.77 17.31
C ILE A 9 5.21 1.91 17.61
N ALA A 10 5.79 0.98 18.38
CA ALA A 10 7.22 0.98 18.65
C ALA A 10 8.05 0.82 17.36
N LYS A 11 7.67 -0.09 16.46
CA LYS A 11 8.33 -0.24 15.15
C LYS A 11 8.21 1.01 14.28
N LEU A 12 7.05 1.65 14.26
CA LEU A 12 6.81 2.89 13.51
C LEU A 12 7.70 4.02 14.04
N ASN A 13 7.71 4.24 15.35
CA ASN A 13 8.55 5.25 15.99
C ASN A 13 10.05 5.00 15.77
N ALA A 14 10.47 3.74 15.76
CA ALA A 14 11.84 3.33 15.49
C ALA A 14 12.20 3.32 13.98
N ARG A 15 11.23 3.55 13.08
CA ARG A 15 11.37 3.45 11.62
C ARG A 15 11.82 2.07 11.13
N THR A 16 11.50 1.03 11.88
CA THR A 16 11.81 -0.36 11.54
C THR A 16 10.60 -1.11 10.96
N ALA A 17 9.42 -0.49 10.95
CA ALA A 17 8.25 -1.03 10.29
C ALA A 17 8.43 -1.06 8.76
N LEU A 18 8.01 -2.15 8.13
CA LEU A 18 7.91 -2.24 6.67
C LEU A 18 6.57 -1.67 6.20
N VAL A 19 6.61 -0.65 5.34
CA VAL A 19 5.42 -0.01 4.77
C VAL A 19 5.14 -0.58 3.38
N GLY A 20 3.99 -1.23 3.22
CA GLY A 20 3.44 -1.69 1.95
C GLY A 20 2.53 -0.65 1.32
N ILE A 21 2.68 -0.37 0.02
CA ILE A 21 1.83 0.59 -0.70
C ILE A 21 1.25 -0.08 -1.94
N ILE A 22 -0.06 -0.25 -1.99
CA ILE A 22 -0.78 -0.84 -3.13
C ILE A 22 -1.21 0.27 -4.09
N GLY A 23 -0.81 0.13 -5.36
CA GLY A 23 -1.06 1.09 -6.44
C GLY A 23 0.07 2.11 -6.53
N LEU A 24 1.02 1.90 -7.43
CA LEU A 24 2.15 2.80 -7.68
C LEU A 24 1.81 3.85 -8.75
N GLY A 25 0.59 4.37 -8.68
CA GLY A 25 0.11 5.44 -9.54
C GLY A 25 0.52 6.82 -9.05
N TYR A 26 -0.28 7.81 -9.44
CA TYR A 26 -0.11 9.22 -9.10
C TYR A 26 -0.04 9.50 -7.58
N VAL A 27 -0.72 8.70 -6.75
CA VAL A 27 -0.71 8.88 -5.28
C VAL A 27 0.33 7.98 -4.62
N GLY A 28 0.31 6.68 -4.91
CA GLY A 28 1.14 5.72 -4.16
C GLY A 28 2.64 5.83 -4.43
N LEU A 29 3.09 6.18 -5.64
CA LEU A 29 4.54 6.33 -5.89
C LEU A 29 5.13 7.57 -5.19
N PRO A 30 4.52 8.77 -5.20
CA PRO A 30 4.95 9.87 -4.34
C PRO A 30 4.89 9.55 -2.84
N LEU A 31 3.88 8.78 -2.41
CA LEU A 31 3.79 8.35 -1.01
C LEU A 31 4.94 7.41 -0.63
N ALA A 32 5.28 6.47 -1.51
CA ALA A 32 6.44 5.59 -1.35
C ALA A 32 7.74 6.40 -1.23
N ARG A 33 7.93 7.40 -2.10
CA ARG A 33 9.06 8.33 -2.02
C ARG A 33 9.13 9.03 -0.67
N THR A 34 7.99 9.50 -0.16
CA THR A 34 7.90 10.20 1.13
C THR A 34 8.31 9.29 2.29
N PHE A 35 7.83 8.04 2.33
CA PHE A 35 8.23 7.08 3.35
C PHE A 35 9.72 6.70 3.26
N CYS A 36 10.25 6.51 2.04
CA CYS A 36 11.69 6.26 1.84
C CYS A 36 12.53 7.42 2.38
N ALA A 37 12.17 8.66 2.02
CA ALA A 37 12.86 9.86 2.50
C ALA A 37 12.77 10.04 4.03
N ALA A 38 11.68 9.57 4.65
CA ALA A 38 11.51 9.56 6.09
C ALA A 38 12.28 8.41 6.80
N GLY A 39 12.95 7.53 6.05
CA GLY A 39 13.82 6.47 6.55
C GLY A 39 13.14 5.12 6.78
N TYR A 40 11.91 4.92 6.28
CA TYR A 40 11.21 3.64 6.39
C TYR A 40 11.63 2.66 5.31
N LEU A 41 11.47 1.36 5.60
CA LEU A 41 11.50 0.31 4.59
C LEU A 41 10.19 0.34 3.82
N VAL A 42 10.25 0.26 2.48
CA VAL A 42 9.05 0.37 1.64
C VAL A 42 9.01 -0.72 0.58
N ILE A 43 7.86 -1.38 0.47
CA ILE A 43 7.53 -2.27 -0.64
C ILE A 43 6.28 -1.73 -1.37
N GLY A 44 6.45 -1.44 -2.65
CA GLY A 44 5.38 -1.00 -3.54
C GLY A 44 4.78 -2.16 -4.32
N PHE A 45 3.46 -2.23 -4.39
CA PHE A 45 2.71 -3.25 -5.12
C PHE A 45 1.95 -2.61 -6.28
N ASP A 46 2.11 -3.11 -7.50
CA ASP A 46 1.27 -2.72 -8.63
C ASP A 46 0.96 -3.96 -9.48
N ILE A 47 -0.25 -4.02 -10.04
CA ILE A 47 -0.66 -5.11 -10.93
C ILE A 47 0.00 -5.01 -12.31
N ASP A 48 0.49 -3.82 -12.65
CA ASP A 48 1.19 -3.56 -13.90
C ASP A 48 2.67 -3.92 -13.77
N GLN A 49 3.03 -5.11 -14.27
CA GLN A 49 4.39 -5.63 -14.30
C GLN A 49 5.37 -4.66 -15.00
N ALA A 50 4.94 -3.94 -16.03
CA ALA A 50 5.81 -3.02 -16.75
C ALA A 50 6.21 -1.82 -15.88
N LYS A 51 5.32 -1.32 -15.00
CA LYS A 51 5.69 -0.28 -14.03
C LYS A 51 6.73 -0.79 -13.04
N VAL A 52 6.55 -2.01 -12.54
CA VAL A 52 7.47 -2.64 -11.58
C VAL A 52 8.87 -2.76 -12.19
N GLU A 53 8.97 -3.26 -13.42
CA GLU A 53 10.24 -3.42 -14.13
C GLU A 53 10.95 -2.09 -14.37
N ARG A 54 10.20 -1.05 -14.76
CA ARG A 54 10.75 0.30 -14.94
C ARG A 54 11.30 0.88 -13.63
N LEU A 55 10.59 0.71 -12.52
CA LEU A 55 11.09 1.16 -11.22
C LEU A 55 12.35 0.41 -10.80
N HIS A 56 12.44 -0.90 -11.05
CA HIS A 56 13.66 -1.68 -10.81
C HIS A 56 14.84 -1.23 -11.68
N ALA A 57 14.57 -0.78 -12.91
CA ALA A 57 15.58 -0.18 -13.77
C ALA A 57 16.00 1.25 -13.34
N GLY A 58 15.42 1.79 -12.25
CA GLY A 58 15.66 3.16 -11.82
C GLY A 58 15.02 4.21 -12.73
N GLU A 59 14.02 3.82 -13.50
CA GLU A 59 13.26 4.71 -14.38
C GLU A 59 11.95 5.13 -13.73
N SER A 60 11.45 6.30 -14.14
CA SER A 60 10.12 6.76 -13.79
C SER A 60 9.20 6.79 -15.00
N TYR A 61 7.95 6.40 -14.79
CA TYR A 61 6.84 6.58 -15.74
C TYR A 61 5.96 7.78 -15.39
N LEU A 62 6.17 8.44 -14.25
CA LEU A 62 5.45 9.65 -13.84
C LEU A 62 6.30 10.89 -14.12
N LYS A 63 5.79 11.80 -14.96
CA LYS A 63 6.50 13.03 -15.37
C LYS A 63 6.97 13.91 -14.20
N HIS A 64 6.25 13.87 -13.08
CA HIS A 64 6.52 14.68 -11.88
C HIS A 64 7.41 13.97 -10.85
N ILE A 65 7.87 12.74 -11.13
CA ILE A 65 8.88 12.04 -10.35
C ILE A 65 10.08 11.78 -11.26
N PRO A 66 11.17 12.54 -11.13
CA PRO A 66 12.42 12.27 -11.82
C PRO A 66 12.96 10.85 -11.58
N ALA A 67 13.66 10.28 -12.57
CA ALA A 67 14.33 8.98 -12.42
C ALA A 67 15.35 8.95 -11.26
N GLU A 68 16.00 10.09 -10.97
CA GLU A 68 16.93 10.21 -9.84
C GLU A 68 16.25 10.01 -8.48
N ASP A 69 14.97 10.39 -8.33
CA ASP A 69 14.21 10.09 -7.12
C ASP A 69 13.97 8.59 -6.97
N VAL A 70 13.64 7.89 -8.07
CA VAL A 70 13.45 6.43 -8.07
C VAL A 70 14.75 5.72 -7.70
N LYS A 71 15.88 6.12 -8.29
CA LYS A 71 17.21 5.58 -7.92
C LYS A 71 17.54 5.82 -6.46
N THR A 72 17.23 7.00 -5.94
CA THR A 72 17.41 7.33 -4.53
C THR A 72 16.55 6.43 -3.64
N MET A 73 15.28 6.21 -3.99
CA MET A 73 14.39 5.29 -3.28
C MET A 73 14.94 3.87 -3.27
N LEU A 74 15.41 3.35 -4.41
CA LEU A 74 16.01 2.01 -4.51
C LEU A 74 17.23 1.88 -3.58
N ALA A 75 18.10 2.89 -3.54
CA ALA A 75 19.23 2.95 -2.61
C ALA A 75 18.78 3.02 -1.13
N GLN A 76 17.59 3.56 -0.86
CA GLN A 76 16.96 3.67 0.45
C GLN A 76 16.08 2.46 0.82
N ARG A 77 16.26 1.31 0.15
CA ARG A 77 15.55 0.05 0.43
C ARG A 77 14.07 0.06 0.01
N PHE A 78 13.73 0.81 -1.03
CA PHE A 78 12.49 0.61 -1.78
C PHE A 78 12.56 -0.65 -2.65
N GLN A 79 11.49 -1.41 -2.70
CA GLN A 79 11.28 -2.48 -3.67
C GLN A 79 9.92 -2.30 -4.35
N ALA A 80 9.82 -2.57 -5.64
CA ALA A 80 8.54 -2.68 -6.33
C ALA A 80 8.24 -4.16 -6.61
N THR A 81 6.97 -4.57 -6.63
CA THR A 81 6.62 -5.95 -6.94
C THR A 81 5.20 -6.04 -7.51
N SER A 82 4.96 -7.06 -8.33
CA SER A 82 3.63 -7.52 -8.72
C SER A 82 3.21 -8.77 -7.95
N ASP A 83 4.07 -9.29 -7.07
CA ASP A 83 3.78 -10.41 -6.18
C ASP A 83 3.08 -9.91 -4.91
N PHE A 84 1.74 -10.01 -4.92
CA PHE A 84 0.89 -9.67 -3.78
C PHE A 84 0.97 -10.70 -2.64
N GLY A 85 1.61 -11.86 -2.82
CA GLY A 85 1.89 -12.81 -1.74
C GLY A 85 2.79 -12.22 -0.64
N ARG A 86 3.62 -11.24 -1.01
CA ARG A 86 4.52 -10.51 -0.13
C ARG A 86 3.83 -9.47 0.76
N LEU A 87 2.52 -9.26 0.62
CA LEU A 87 1.76 -8.35 1.48
C LEU A 87 1.85 -8.73 2.97
N SER A 88 2.07 -10.01 3.29
CA SER A 88 2.32 -10.48 4.67
C SER A 88 3.61 -9.93 5.29
N GLU A 89 4.59 -9.51 4.48
CA GLU A 89 5.86 -8.94 4.95
C GLU A 89 5.64 -7.57 5.61
N ALA A 90 4.72 -6.76 5.07
CA ALA A 90 4.47 -5.40 5.54
C ALA A 90 3.90 -5.39 6.96
N ASP A 91 4.25 -4.38 7.75
CA ASP A 91 3.64 -4.09 9.05
C ASP A 91 2.44 -3.11 8.89
N ALA A 92 2.49 -2.23 7.90
CA ALA A 92 1.40 -1.34 7.51
C ALA A 92 1.18 -1.39 6.00
N VAL A 93 -0.07 -1.52 5.54
CA VAL A 93 -0.44 -1.59 4.12
C VAL A 93 -1.38 -0.43 3.78
N LEU A 94 -0.97 0.42 2.85
CA LEU A 94 -1.75 1.57 2.38
C LEU A 94 -2.33 1.26 1.00
N ILE A 95 -3.64 1.44 0.84
CA ILE A 95 -4.38 1.18 -0.41
C ILE A 95 -4.55 2.51 -1.16
N CYS A 96 -3.79 2.68 -2.24
CA CYS A 96 -3.73 3.88 -3.10
C CYS A 96 -4.16 3.58 -4.55
N VAL A 97 -5.24 2.83 -4.71
CA VAL A 97 -5.77 2.41 -6.03
C VAL A 97 -6.80 3.38 -6.58
N PRO A 98 -7.03 3.43 -7.91
CA PRO A 98 -7.99 4.34 -8.49
C PRO A 98 -9.42 4.02 -8.06
N THR A 99 -10.25 5.06 -7.96
CA THR A 99 -11.70 4.99 -7.73
C THR A 99 -12.40 5.81 -8.82
N PRO A 100 -12.36 5.34 -10.09
CA PRO A 100 -12.96 6.06 -11.20
C PRO A 100 -14.48 6.17 -11.00
N LEU A 101 -15.13 7.11 -11.68
CA LEU A 101 -16.59 7.23 -11.61
C LEU A 101 -17.27 6.26 -12.56
N THR A 102 -18.38 5.66 -12.12
CA THR A 102 -19.30 4.89 -12.96
C THR A 102 -20.11 5.83 -13.87
N GLU A 103 -20.91 5.26 -14.79
CA GLU A 103 -21.85 6.03 -15.61
C GLU A 103 -22.84 6.85 -14.77
N SER A 104 -23.22 6.32 -13.60
CA SER A 104 -24.08 6.99 -12.62
C SER A 104 -23.34 8.05 -11.77
N ARG A 105 -22.06 8.31 -12.05
CA ARG A 105 -21.17 9.24 -11.31
C ARG A 105 -20.91 8.84 -9.86
N GLU A 106 -21.00 7.56 -9.55
CA GLU A 106 -20.63 7.00 -8.25
C GLU A 106 -19.18 6.47 -8.31
N PRO A 107 -18.43 6.47 -7.20
CA PRO A 107 -17.11 5.84 -7.18
C PRO A 107 -17.20 4.33 -7.45
N ASP A 108 -16.50 3.84 -8.47
CA ASP A 108 -16.25 2.42 -8.68
C ASP A 108 -15.24 1.92 -7.63
N LEU A 109 -15.76 1.20 -6.63
CA LEU A 109 -14.97 0.61 -5.56
C LEU A 109 -14.36 -0.74 -5.93
N SER A 110 -14.54 -1.25 -7.15
CA SER A 110 -14.05 -2.58 -7.54
C SER A 110 -12.54 -2.74 -7.33
N PHE A 111 -11.76 -1.69 -7.53
CA PHE A 111 -10.31 -1.68 -7.29
C PHE A 111 -9.96 -1.74 -5.79
N VAL A 112 -10.71 -1.01 -4.96
CA VAL A 112 -10.56 -1.04 -3.49
C VAL A 112 -10.91 -2.42 -2.96
N VAL A 113 -12.03 -3.01 -3.39
CA VAL A 113 -12.46 -4.35 -2.99
C VAL A 113 -11.45 -5.41 -3.41
N LYS A 114 -10.93 -5.36 -4.65
CA LYS A 114 -9.87 -6.27 -5.12
C LYS A 114 -8.60 -6.13 -4.28
N SER A 115 -8.23 -4.92 -3.89
CA SER A 115 -7.05 -4.66 -3.05
C SER A 115 -7.25 -5.20 -1.64
N ALA A 116 -8.41 -4.95 -1.02
CA ALA A 116 -8.77 -5.51 0.27
C ALA A 116 -8.77 -7.05 0.25
N ALA A 117 -9.29 -7.67 -0.82
CA ALA A 117 -9.25 -9.11 -0.98
C ALA A 117 -7.81 -9.66 -1.17
N ALA A 118 -6.93 -8.92 -1.85
CA ALA A 118 -5.52 -9.29 -1.97
C ALA A 118 -4.81 -9.24 -0.60
N VAL A 119 -5.09 -8.20 0.19
CA VAL A 119 -4.63 -8.09 1.58
C VAL A 119 -5.16 -9.24 2.43
N ALA A 120 -6.46 -9.52 2.37
CA ALA A 120 -7.10 -10.59 3.16
C ALA A 120 -6.44 -11.96 2.97
N LYS A 121 -5.97 -12.30 1.76
CA LYS A 121 -5.29 -13.58 1.47
C LYS A 121 -4.00 -13.80 2.25
N THR A 122 -3.37 -12.74 2.74
CA THR A 122 -2.06 -12.79 3.40
C THR A 122 -2.05 -12.02 4.73
N LEU A 123 -3.22 -11.56 5.17
CA LEU A 123 -3.40 -10.75 6.36
C LEU A 123 -2.94 -11.52 7.60
N ARG A 124 -2.16 -10.85 8.46
CA ARG A 124 -1.69 -11.42 9.72
C ARG A 124 -2.01 -10.52 10.92
N PRO A 125 -2.08 -11.09 12.15
CA PRO A 125 -2.18 -10.28 13.36
C PRO A 125 -1.09 -9.21 13.45
N GLY A 126 -1.48 -8.02 13.92
CA GLY A 126 -0.57 -6.88 14.12
C GLY A 126 -0.24 -6.09 12.85
N GLN A 127 -0.86 -6.38 11.71
CA GLN A 127 -0.82 -5.51 10.53
C GLN A 127 -1.83 -4.35 10.64
N LEU A 128 -1.41 -3.18 10.19
CA LEU A 128 -2.29 -2.03 9.96
C LEU A 128 -2.69 -1.98 8.49
N VAL A 129 -3.96 -1.77 8.20
CA VAL A 129 -4.47 -1.52 6.84
C VAL A 129 -5.10 -0.14 6.78
N VAL A 130 -4.68 0.68 5.82
CA VAL A 130 -5.11 2.06 5.63
C VAL A 130 -5.71 2.22 4.24
N LEU A 131 -6.91 2.78 4.16
CA LEU A 131 -7.55 3.17 2.90
C LEU A 131 -7.20 4.63 2.61
N GLU A 132 -6.39 4.87 1.59
CA GLU A 132 -5.97 6.22 1.15
C GLU A 132 -6.71 6.67 -0.12
N SER A 133 -7.21 5.73 -0.93
CA SER A 133 -8.05 6.05 -2.09
C SER A 133 -9.23 6.93 -1.69
N THR A 134 -9.55 7.93 -2.51
CA THR A 134 -10.73 8.79 -2.29
C THR A 134 -12.00 7.96 -2.44
N THR A 135 -12.82 7.92 -1.37
CA THR A 135 -14.10 7.22 -1.35
C THR A 135 -15.17 8.05 -0.63
N TYR A 136 -16.38 7.52 -0.51
CA TYR A 136 -17.43 8.11 0.31
C TYR A 136 -17.29 7.72 1.80
N PRO A 137 -17.89 8.47 2.74
CA PRO A 137 -17.88 8.12 4.16
C PRO A 137 -18.50 6.74 4.41
N GLY A 138 -17.84 5.89 5.19
CA GLY A 138 -18.32 4.55 5.50
C GLY A 138 -17.57 3.44 4.76
N THR A 139 -16.91 3.71 3.62
CA THR A 139 -16.24 2.67 2.81
C THR A 139 -15.26 1.82 3.62
N THR A 140 -14.47 2.40 4.53
CA THR A 140 -13.57 1.61 5.40
C THR A 140 -14.33 0.60 6.27
N ARG A 141 -15.47 0.98 6.86
CA ARG A 141 -16.24 0.13 7.79
C ARG A 141 -17.22 -0.81 7.10
N GLU A 142 -17.80 -0.36 5.99
CA GLU A 142 -18.92 -1.03 5.32
C GLU A 142 -18.46 -1.88 4.13
N VAL A 143 -17.27 -1.60 3.57
CA VAL A 143 -16.75 -2.30 2.38
C VAL A 143 -15.42 -3.00 2.66
N VAL A 144 -14.42 -2.28 3.19
CA VAL A 144 -13.08 -2.85 3.40
C VAL A 144 -13.07 -3.79 4.60
N LEU A 145 -13.59 -3.35 5.75
CA LEU A 145 -13.58 -4.14 6.99
C LEU A 145 -14.24 -5.52 6.84
N PRO A 146 -15.44 -5.67 6.22
CA PRO A 146 -16.05 -6.99 6.05
C PRO A 146 -15.13 -7.96 5.29
N VAL A 147 -14.52 -7.52 4.19
CA VAL A 147 -13.59 -8.34 3.39
C VAL A 147 -12.38 -8.81 4.20
N LEU A 148 -11.84 -7.95 5.07
CA LEU A 148 -10.71 -8.31 5.94
C LEU A 148 -11.15 -9.22 7.10
N ALA A 149 -12.35 -8.99 7.66
CA ALA A 149 -12.88 -9.74 8.79
C ALA A 149 -13.25 -11.19 8.43
N ASP A 150 -13.50 -11.50 7.15
CA ASP A 150 -13.73 -12.87 6.66
C ASP A 150 -12.54 -13.81 6.92
N THR A 151 -11.35 -13.26 7.22
CA THR A 151 -10.17 -14.04 7.67
C THR A 151 -10.30 -14.58 9.10
N GLY A 152 -11.31 -14.12 9.86
CA GLY A 152 -11.47 -14.41 11.29
C GLY A 152 -10.68 -13.47 12.21
N LEU A 153 -9.84 -12.59 11.65
CA LEU A 153 -9.14 -11.55 12.41
C LEU A 153 -10.08 -10.39 12.78
N LYS A 154 -9.78 -9.72 13.89
CA LYS A 154 -10.55 -8.60 14.42
C LYS A 154 -9.68 -7.34 14.52
N PRO A 155 -10.23 -6.15 14.24
CA PRO A 155 -9.54 -4.87 14.44
C PRO A 155 -9.15 -4.60 15.90
#